data_AF-X6FNV4-F1
#
_entry.id   AF-X6FNV4-F1
#
_cell.length_a   1.000
_cell.length_b   1.000
_cell.length_c   1.000
_cell.angle_alpha   90.00
_cell.angle_beta   90.00
_cell.angle_gamma   90.00
#
_symmetry.space_group_name_H-M   'P 1'
#
loop_
_entity.id
_entity.type
_entity.pdbx_description
1 polymer ?
#
loop_
_entity_poly.entity_id
_entity_poly.type
_entity_poly.pdbx_seq_one_letter_code
_entity_poly.pdbx_strand_id
1 'polypeptide(L)' 'MPALAQRPTLSDVRQAIVRYLIDGVVRPYISISEVSHAVRGIFPLCELTDWELGYLSARSAIDAGFAVEFDAADS' A
#
# COMPACT_ATOMS: atom_id res chain seq x y z
N MET A 1 22.76 -8.08 -16.25
CA MET A 1 22.75 -7.96 -14.79
C MET A 1 21.31 -8.10 -14.35
N PRO A 2 20.86 -9.24 -13.78
CA PRO A 2 19.56 -9.23 -13.12
C PRO A 2 19.74 -8.23 -11.97
N ALA A 3 18.96 -7.16 -11.95
CA ALA A 3 18.90 -6.29 -10.79
C ALA A 3 18.58 -7.23 -9.62
N LEU A 4 19.57 -7.41 -8.74
CA LEU A 4 19.43 -8.18 -7.53
C LEU A 4 18.15 -7.65 -6.91
N ALA A 5 17.11 -8.48 -6.83
CA ALA A 5 15.81 -8.06 -6.35
C ALA A 5 16.01 -7.68 -4.89
N GLN A 6 16.41 -6.42 -4.68
CA GLN A 6 16.72 -5.90 -3.37
C GLN A 6 15.42 -5.95 -2.61
N ARG A 7 15.47 -6.57 -1.43
CA ARG A 7 14.34 -6.54 -0.52
C ARG A 7 13.96 -5.07 -0.34
N PRO A 8 12.70 -4.72 -0.60
CA PRO A 8 12.28 -3.35 -0.46
C PRO A 8 12.41 -2.96 1.00
N THR A 9 13.00 -1.80 1.23
CA THR A 9 13.06 -1.23 2.57
C THR A 9 11.66 -0.74 2.97
N LEU A 10 11.44 -0.54 4.27
CA LEU A 10 10.19 0.04 4.75
C LEU A 10 9.88 1.40 4.09
N SER A 11 10.91 2.21 3.81
CA SER A 11 10.75 3.48 3.09
C SER A 11 10.26 3.28 1.65
N ASP A 12 10.77 2.28 0.94
CA ASP A 12 10.35 1.98 -0.44
C ASP A 12 8.87 1.58 -0.48
N VAL A 13 8.44 0.78 0.49
CA VAL A 13 7.02 0.38 0.62
C VAL A 13 6.14 1.59 0.92
N ARG A 14 6.53 2.44 1.88
CA ARG A 14 5.77 3.67 2.19
C ARG A 14 5.69 4.60 0.97
N GLN A 15 6.78 4.74 0.22
CA GLN A 15 6.80 5.58 -0.97
C GLN A 15 5.87 5.04 -2.06
N ALA A 16 5.83 3.72 -2.28
CA ALA A 16 4.89 3.12 -3.23
C ALA A 16 3.43 3.32 -2.81
N ILE A 17 3.11 3.19 -1.51
CA ILE A 17 1.77 3.48 -0.97
C ILE A 17 1.38 4.94 -1.23
N VAL A 18 2.28 5.89 -0.93
CA VAL A 18 2.03 7.31 -1.17
C VAL A 18 1.88 7.61 -2.66
N ARG A 19 2.69 6.98 -3.52
CA ARG A 19 2.57 7.11 -4.98
C ARG A 19 1.21 6.62 -5.46
N TYR A 20 0.75 5.46 -4.97
CA TYR A 20 -0.56 4.91 -5.27
C TYR A 20 -1.70 5.86 -4.87
N LEU A 21 -1.60 6.48 -3.69
CA LEU A 21 -2.56 7.47 -3.20
C LEU A 21 -2.61 8.72 -4.11
N ILE A 22 -1.45 9.27 -4.47
CA ILE A 22 -1.35 10.47 -5.33
C ILE A 22 -1.84 10.18 -6.75
N ASP A 23 -1.49 9.03 -7.32
CA ASP A 23 -1.96 8.63 -8.65
C ASP A 23 -3.48 8.34 -8.63
N GLY A 24 -4.02 7.95 -7.46
CA GLY A 24 -5.42 7.69 -7.19
C GLY A 24 -6.31 8.90 -6.89
N VAL A 25 -5.81 10.15 -6.96
CA VAL A 25 -6.53 11.40 -6.58
C VAL A 25 -7.92 11.60 -7.23
N VAL A 26 -8.26 10.84 -8.28
CA VAL A 26 -9.61 10.79 -8.85
C VAL A 26 -10.63 10.17 -7.87
N ARG A 27 -10.18 9.34 -6.93
CA ARG A 27 -10.99 8.73 -5.86
C ARG A 27 -10.49 9.20 -4.49
N PRO A 28 -11.31 9.89 -3.69
CA PRO A 28 -10.92 10.36 -2.36
C PRO A 28 -10.92 9.25 -1.30
N TYR A 29 -10.94 7.98 -1.71
CA TYR A 29 -10.98 6.82 -0.84
C TYR A 29 -10.09 5.71 -1.39
N ILE A 30 -9.52 4.91 -0.49
CA ILE A 30 -8.72 3.73 -0.82
C ILE A 30 -9.21 2.50 -0.09
N SER A 31 -9.15 1.35 -0.77
CA SER A 31 -9.32 0.03 -0.15
C SER A 31 -7.97 -0.53 0.29
N ILE A 32 -7.91 -1.07 1.51
CA ILE A 32 -6.69 -1.69 2.04
C ILE A 32 -6.27 -2.91 1.22
N SER A 33 -7.20 -3.74 0.75
CA SER A 33 -6.86 -4.90 -0.09
C SER A 33 -6.27 -4.47 -1.43
N GLU A 34 -6.81 -3.41 -2.03
CA GLU A 34 -6.35 -2.88 -3.31
C GLU A 34 -4.90 -2.37 -3.19
N VAL A 35 -4.63 -1.56 -2.15
CA VAL A 35 -3.27 -1.06 -1.87
C VAL A 35 -2.31 -2.22 -1.57
N SER A 36 -2.75 -3.20 -0.77
CA SER A 36 -1.92 -4.37 -0.43
C SER A 36 -1.58 -5.21 -1.66
N HIS A 37 -2.54 -5.40 -2.57
CA HIS A 37 -2.33 -6.11 -3.83
C HIS A 37 -1.37 -5.35 -4.75
N ALA A 38 -1.55 -4.03 -4.89
CA ALA A 38 -0.68 -3.17 -5.67
C ALA A 38 0.77 -3.18 -5.13
N VAL A 39 0.94 -3.04 -3.82
CA VAL A 39 2.25 -3.07 -3.16
C VAL A 39 2.93 -4.43 -3.36
N ARG A 40 2.21 -5.55 -3.23
CA ARG A 40 2.77 -6.89 -3.49
C ARG A 40 3.10 -7.14 -4.97
N GLY A 41 2.35 -6.53 -5.88
CA GLY A 41 2.66 -6.57 -7.31
C GLY A 41 3.98 -5.86 -7.63
N ILE A 42 4.27 -4.75 -6.95
CA ILE A 42 5.53 -3.99 -7.10
C ILE A 42 6.67 -4.64 -6.31
N PHE A 43 6.36 -5.19 -5.14
CA PHE A 43 7.30 -5.73 -4.17
C PHE A 43 6.94 -7.17 -3.79
N PRO A 44 7.19 -8.15 -4.67
CA PRO A 44 6.88 -9.56 -4.41
C PRO A 44 7.72 -10.16 -3.27
N LEU A 45 8.84 -9.51 -2.91
CA LEU A 45 9.72 -9.88 -1.79
C LEU A 45 9.42 -9.09 -0.51
N CYS A 46 8.31 -8.37 -0.45
CA CYS A 46 7.89 -7.66 0.76
C CYS A 46 7.50 -8.67 1.84
N GLU A 47 8.20 -8.64 2.98
CA GLU A 47 7.93 -9.53 4.12
C GLU A 47 6.91 -8.95 5.10
N LEU A 48 6.40 -7.75 4.82
CA LEU A 48 5.38 -7.15 5.66
C LEU A 48 4.12 -8.00 5.60
N THR A 49 3.60 -8.27 6.79
CA THR A 49 2.33 -8.94 6.97
C THR A 49 1.18 -8.11 6.38
N ASP A 50 0.06 -8.75 6.09
CA ASP A 50 -1.18 -8.05 5.70
C ASP A 50 -1.55 -6.95 6.68
N TRP A 51 -1.34 -7.21 7.98
CA TRP A 51 -1.59 -6.26 9.04
C TRP A 51 -0.66 -5.04 8.98
N GLU A 52 0.65 -5.24 8.82
CA GLU A 52 1.62 -4.14 8.74
C GLU A 52 1.41 -3.30 7.48
N LEU A 53 1.12 -3.94 6.34
CA LEU A 53 0.76 -3.25 5.11
C LEU A 53 -0.54 -2.45 5.27
N GLY A 54 -1.57 -3.03 5.90
CA GLY A 54 -2.81 -2.34 6.18
C GLY A 54 -2.62 -1.13 7.09
N TYR A 55 -1.83 -1.28 8.16
CA TYR A 55 -1.50 -0.19 9.06
C TYR A 55 -0.76 0.96 8.36
N LEU A 56 0.28 0.65 7.58
CA LEU A 56 1.03 1.65 6.82
C LEU A 56 0.15 2.34 5.79
N SER A 57 -0.71 1.59 5.10
CA SER A 57 -1.64 2.12 4.09
C SER A 57 -2.66 3.06 4.71
N ALA A 58 -3.31 2.65 5.80
CA ALA A 58 -4.29 3.47 6.49
C ALA A 58 -3.63 4.75 7.06
N ARG A 59 -2.43 4.62 7.65
CA ARG A 59 -1.72 5.77 8.19
C ARG A 59 -1.33 6.76 7.10
N SER A 60 -0.74 6.28 6.00
CA SER A 60 -0.36 7.11 4.86
C SER A 60 -1.57 7.77 4.19
N ALA A 61 -2.70 7.08 4.10
CA ALA A 61 -3.94 7.64 3.56
C ALA A 61 -4.49 8.78 4.43
N ILE A 62 -4.54 8.58 5.76
CA ILE A 62 -4.97 9.62 6.71
C ILE A 62 -4.03 10.83 6.64
N ASP A 63 -2.72 10.61 6.64
CA ASP A 63 -1.73 11.68 6.55
C ASP A 63 -1.84 12.45 5.22
N ALA A 64 -2.33 11.80 4.16
CA ALA A 64 -2.59 12.39 2.84
C ALA A 64 -4.02 12.95 2.66
N GLY A 65 -4.90 12.80 3.66
CA GLY A 65 -6.29 13.28 3.61
C GLY A 65 -7.29 12.39 2.86
N PHE A 66 -6.95 11.14 2.59
CA PHE A 66 -7.83 10.16 1.95
C PHE A 66 -8.70 9.42 2.99
N ALA A 67 -9.92 9.06 2.59
CA ALA A 67 -10.75 8.14 3.36
C ALA A 67 -10.22 6.70 3.20
N VAL A 68 -10.25 5.92 4.28
CA VAL A 68 -9.88 4.49 4.24
C VAL A 68 -11.16 3.67 4.28
N GLU A 69 -11.41 2.95 3.19
CA GLU A 69 -12.48 1.96 3.12
C GLU A 69 -11.90 0.62 3.61
N PHE A 70 -12.44 0.13 4.72
CA PHE A 70 -12.15 -1.22 5.18
C PHE A 70 -13.03 -2.16 4.38
N ASP A 71 -12.43 -3.08 3.61
CA ASP A 71 -13.21 -4.07 2.90
C ASP A 71 -14.05 -4.82 3.93
N ALA A 72 -15.37 -4.61 3.87
CA ALA A 72 -16.29 -5.39 4.67
C ALA A 72 -16.10 -6.84 4.23
N ALA A 73 -15.63 -7.70 5.13
CA ALA A 73 -15.73 -9.12 4.93
C ALA A 73 -17.24 -9.42 4.88
N ASP A 74 -17.78 -9.56 3.67
CA ASP A 74 -19.09 -10.16 3.46
C ASP A 74 -19.09 -11.48 4.25
N SER A 75 -19.89 -11.49 5.32
CA SER A 75 -20.00 -12.59 6.28
C SER A 75 -20.87 -13.71 5.74
#